data_AF-X0YUL1-F1
#
_entry.id   AF-X0YUL1-F1
#
_cell.length_a   1.000
_cell.length_b   1.000
_cell.length_c   1.000
_cell.angle_alpha   90.00
_cell.angle_beta   90.00
_cell.angle_gamma   90.00
#
_symmetry.space_group_name_H-M   'P 1'
#
loop_
_entity.id
_entity.type
_entity.pdbx_description
1 polymer ?
#
loop_
_entity_poly.entity_id
_entity_poly.type
_entity_poly.pdbx_seq_one_letter_code
_entity_poly.pdbx_strand_id
1 'polypeptide(L)'
;MAQEKYTEAIKQIKEIFIKLFEEEPTPDDEIEAKEYLLNLLRQLLNNISGFENKEDLIQETLKIVENWDTLDLWFKEVNGLTENIKKLIEYREKSEIKKKIEEFIQESDEETETTPEF
;
A
#
# COMPACT_ATOMS: atom_id res chain seq x y z
N MET A 1 14.41 9.73 -2.15
CA MET A 1 14.97 8.38 -2.36
C MET A 1 14.21 7.27 -1.62
N ALA A 2 14.09 7.24 -0.28
CA ALA A 2 13.34 6.17 0.41
C ALA A 2 11.82 6.19 0.13
N GLN A 3 11.25 7.40 0.03
CA GLN A 3 9.82 7.59 -0.26
C GLN A 3 9.41 7.12 -1.67
N GLU A 4 10.32 7.17 -2.66
CA GLU A 4 10.04 6.81 -4.05
C GLU A 4 9.99 5.28 -4.25
N LYS A 5 10.95 4.55 -3.68
CA LYS A 5 10.96 3.07 -3.71
C LYS A 5 9.73 2.48 -3.02
N TYR A 6 9.28 3.15 -1.97
CA TYR A 6 8.08 2.79 -1.24
C TYR A 6 6.79 2.98 -2.07
N THR A 7 6.65 4.12 -2.75
CA THR A 7 5.51 4.37 -3.65
C THR A 7 5.45 3.33 -4.77
N GLU A 8 6.60 2.95 -5.31
CA GLU A 8 6.70 1.91 -6.33
C GLU A 8 6.22 0.54 -5.81
N ALA A 9 6.61 0.15 -4.58
CA ALA A 9 6.22 -1.13 -4.00
C ALA A 9 4.71 -1.24 -3.78
N ILE A 10 4.07 -0.20 -3.23
CA ILE A 10 2.61 -0.19 -3.03
C ILE A 10 1.87 -0.17 -4.36
N LYS A 11 2.39 0.55 -5.37
CA LYS A 11 1.82 0.56 -6.72
C LYS A 11 1.85 -0.84 -7.34
N GLN A 12 2.96 -1.55 -7.25
CA GLN A 12 3.07 -2.93 -7.73
C GLN A 12 2.12 -3.88 -6.99
N ILE A 13 1.98 -3.73 -5.67
CA ILE A 13 1.00 -4.50 -4.89
C ILE A 13 -0.43 -4.23 -5.38
N LYS A 14 -0.76 -2.98 -5.71
CA LYS A 14 -2.07 -2.62 -6.28
C LYS A 14 -2.29 -3.25 -7.66
N GLU A 15 -1.27 -3.25 -8.52
CA GLU A 15 -1.36 -3.91 -9.85
C GLU A 15 -1.59 -5.41 -9.71
N ILE A 16 -0.87 -6.08 -8.81
CA ILE A 16 -1.07 -7.50 -8.51
C ILE A 16 -2.48 -7.74 -7.96
N PHE A 17 -2.94 -6.91 -7.02
CA PHE A 17 -4.29 -7.02 -6.47
C PHE A 17 -5.36 -6.95 -7.57
N ILE A 18 -5.26 -5.99 -8.49
CA ILE A 18 -6.20 -5.85 -9.60
C ILE A 18 -6.16 -7.10 -10.49
N LYS A 19 -4.96 -7.55 -10.87
CA LYS A 19 -4.77 -8.73 -11.72
C LYS A 19 -5.35 -10.00 -11.11
N LEU A 20 -5.19 -10.20 -9.81
CA LEU A 20 -5.66 -11.41 -9.13
C LEU A 20 -7.14 -11.34 -8.70
N PHE A 21 -7.67 -10.13 -8.47
CA PHE A 21 -9.00 -9.93 -7.90
C PHE A 21 -10.05 -9.52 -8.92
N GLU A 22 -9.70 -8.65 -9.87
CA GLU A 22 -10.63 -8.09 -10.87
C GLU A 22 -10.52 -8.79 -12.22
N GLU A 23 -9.36 -9.34 -12.57
CA GLU A 23 -9.17 -10.13 -13.79
C GLU A 23 -9.38 -11.63 -13.52
N GLU A 24 -9.20 -12.46 -14.56
CA GLU A 24 -9.29 -13.92 -14.48
C GLU A 24 -7.86 -14.48 -14.54
N PRO A 25 -7.15 -14.56 -13.38
CA PRO A 25 -5.76 -15.01 -13.36
C PRO A 25 -5.66 -16.48 -13.71
N THR A 26 -4.51 -16.87 -14.27
CA THR A 26 -4.15 -18.28 -14.43
C THR A 26 -3.46 -18.83 -13.16
N PRO A 27 -3.36 -20.15 -12.99
CA PRO A 27 -2.63 -20.72 -11.85
C PRO A 27 -1.16 -20.29 -11.80
N ASP A 28 -0.50 -20.14 -12.97
CA ASP A 28 0.86 -19.59 -13.05
C ASP A 28 0.90 -18.14 -12.58
N ASP A 29 -0.10 -17.31 -12.94
CA ASP A 29 -0.18 -15.93 -12.46
C ASP A 29 -0.27 -15.85 -10.93
N GLU A 30 -1.01 -16.76 -10.28
CA GLU A 30 -1.13 -16.82 -8.82
C GLU A 30 0.22 -17.19 -8.16
N ILE A 31 0.94 -18.16 -8.73
CA ILE A 31 2.27 -18.58 -8.25
C ILE A 31 3.27 -17.44 -8.37
N GLU A 32 3.35 -16.80 -9.54
CA GLU A 32 4.24 -15.67 -9.77
C GLU A 32 3.87 -14.51 -8.84
N ALA A 33 2.59 -14.16 -8.75
CA ALA A 33 2.13 -13.07 -7.92
C ALA A 33 2.39 -13.29 -6.43
N LYS A 34 2.31 -14.53 -5.93
CA LYS A 34 2.72 -14.89 -4.57
C LYS A 34 4.19 -14.52 -4.34
N GLU A 35 5.10 -14.93 -5.21
CA GLU A 35 6.53 -14.61 -5.06
C GLU A 35 6.79 -13.10 -5.09
N TYR A 36 6.13 -12.39 -6.01
CA TYR A 36 6.21 -10.94 -6.09
C TYR A 36 5.68 -10.25 -4.84
N LEU A 37 4.51 -10.67 -4.33
CA LEU A 37 3.92 -10.13 -3.10
C LEU A 37 4.85 -10.33 -1.90
N LEU A 38 5.46 -11.52 -1.75
CA LEU A 38 6.43 -11.78 -0.68
C LEU A 38 7.62 -10.83 -0.75
N ASN A 39 8.18 -10.63 -1.94
CA ASN A 39 9.32 -9.74 -2.13
C ASN A 39 8.95 -8.28 -1.83
N LEU A 40 7.79 -7.82 -2.28
CA LEU A 40 7.31 -6.45 -2.05
C LEU A 40 7.00 -6.20 -0.58
N LEU A 41 6.33 -7.13 0.11
CA LEU A 41 6.03 -7.03 1.54
C LEU A 41 7.32 -7.02 2.39
N ARG A 42 8.32 -7.82 2.04
CA ARG A 42 9.65 -7.79 2.68
C ARG A 42 10.37 -6.47 2.44
N GLN A 43 10.27 -5.89 1.25
CA GLN A 43 10.82 -4.57 0.95
C GLN A 43 10.15 -3.46 1.77
N LEU A 44 8.83 -3.55 1.95
CA LEU A 44 8.07 -2.64 2.81
C LEU A 44 8.49 -2.76 4.28
N LEU A 45 8.69 -3.99 4.80
CA LEU A 45 9.21 -4.20 6.15
C LEU A 45 10.64 -3.68 6.34
N ASN A 46 11.51 -3.82 5.34
CA ASN A 46 12.87 -3.28 5.43
C ASN A 46 12.92 -1.75 5.34
N ASN A 47 11.86 -1.09 4.89
CA ASN A 47 11.76 0.37 4.74
C ASN A 47 10.48 0.92 5.39
N ILE A 48 10.26 0.61 6.67
CA ILE A 48 9.06 0.98 7.44
C ILE A 48 8.84 2.50 7.59
N SER A 49 9.78 3.36 7.20
CA SER A 49 9.62 4.82 7.25
C SER A 49 8.37 5.30 6.51
N GLY A 50 7.29 5.57 7.24
CA GLY A 50 5.96 5.94 6.72
C GLY A 50 4.81 5.01 7.16
N PHE A 51 5.11 3.85 7.73
CA PHE A 51 4.15 2.83 8.18
C PHE A 51 4.47 2.29 9.59
N GLU A 52 5.14 3.08 10.43
CA GLU A 52 5.57 2.66 11.78
C GLU A 52 4.44 2.06 12.63
N ASN A 53 3.19 2.47 12.39
CA ASN A 53 2.00 1.93 13.08
C ASN A 53 1.27 0.80 12.32
N LYS A 54 1.87 0.24 11.28
CA LYS A 54 1.29 -0.81 10.40
C LYS A 54 2.29 -1.92 10.07
N GLU A 55 3.43 -1.98 10.74
CA GLU A 55 4.33 -3.14 10.68
C GLU A 55 3.56 -4.44 10.91
N ASP A 56 2.67 -4.46 11.92
CA ASP A 56 1.80 -5.60 12.23
C ASP A 56 0.94 -6.03 11.03
N LEU A 57 0.33 -5.08 10.32
CA LEU A 57 -0.47 -5.35 9.13
C LEU A 57 0.38 -5.96 8.01
N ILE A 58 1.57 -5.42 7.78
CA ILE A 58 2.48 -5.94 6.75
C ILE A 58 2.98 -7.34 7.13
N GLN A 59 3.33 -7.58 8.40
CA GLN A 59 3.76 -8.89 8.88
C GLN A 59 2.64 -9.93 8.82
N GLU A 60 1.42 -9.57 9.21
CA GLU A 60 0.25 -10.44 9.10
C GLU A 60 -0.01 -10.80 7.64
N THR A 61 0.02 -9.80 6.74
CA THR A 61 -0.13 -10.02 5.30
C THR A 61 0.96 -10.95 4.76
N LEU A 62 2.22 -10.72 5.15
CA LEU A 62 3.35 -11.56 4.75
C LEU A 62 3.14 -13.01 5.18
N LYS A 63 2.73 -13.24 6.43
CA LYS A 63 2.45 -14.60 6.92
C LYS A 63 1.32 -15.28 6.15
N ILE A 64 0.27 -14.54 5.80
CA ILE A 64 -0.83 -15.09 5.00
C ILE A 64 -0.32 -15.49 3.61
N VAL A 65 0.44 -14.62 2.93
CA VAL A 65 1.03 -14.92 1.62
C VAL A 65 2.02 -16.08 1.69
N GLU A 66 2.84 -16.19 2.76
CA GLU A 66 3.78 -17.31 2.93
C GLU A 66 3.04 -18.65 3.03
N ASN A 67 1.93 -18.68 3.76
CA ASN A 67 1.09 -19.87 3.95
C ASN A 67 0.06 -20.10 2.83
N TRP A 68 -0.06 -19.18 1.88
CA TRP A 68 -1.03 -19.29 0.80
C TRP A 68 -0.61 -20.38 -0.18
N ASP A 69 -1.39 -21.45 -0.25
CA ASP A 69 -1.21 -22.51 -1.25
C ASP A 69 -1.93 -22.14 -2.55
N THR A 70 -1.17 -21.63 -3.52
CA THR A 70 -1.69 -21.17 -4.82
C THR A 70 -2.20 -22.32 -5.70
N LEU A 71 -1.94 -23.57 -5.32
CA LEU A 71 -2.47 -24.75 -6.00
C LEU A 71 -3.84 -25.18 -5.44
N ASP A 72 -4.18 -24.73 -4.23
CA ASP A 72 -5.42 -25.10 -3.54
C ASP A 72 -6.43 -23.93 -3.49
N LEU A 73 -5.95 -22.70 -3.26
CA LEU A 73 -6.78 -21.52 -3.07
C LEU A 73 -6.42 -20.40 -4.03
N TRP A 74 -7.43 -19.79 -4.66
CA TRP A 74 -7.26 -18.55 -5.41
C TRP A 74 -7.07 -17.36 -4.46
N PHE A 75 -6.41 -16.30 -4.91
CA PHE A 75 -6.13 -15.10 -4.11
C PHE A 75 -7.36 -14.55 -3.38
N LYS A 76 -8.51 -14.53 -4.08
CA LYS A 76 -9.80 -14.06 -3.55
C LYS A 76 -10.40 -14.94 -2.46
N GLU A 77 -9.96 -16.19 -2.36
CA GLU A 77 -10.44 -17.19 -1.39
C GLU A 77 -9.56 -17.25 -0.13
N VAL A 78 -8.36 -16.66 -0.19
CA VAL A 78 -7.47 -16.61 0.97
C VAL A 78 -8.02 -15.65 2.01
N ASN A 79 -8.45 -16.21 3.14
CA ASN A 79 -9.04 -15.45 4.22
C ASN A 79 -8.07 -14.38 4.76
N GLY A 80 -8.53 -13.13 4.81
CA GLY A 80 -7.76 -11.99 5.30
C GLY A 80 -6.73 -11.41 4.32
N LEU A 81 -6.33 -12.13 3.26
CA LEU A 81 -5.31 -11.63 2.32
C LEU A 81 -5.80 -10.42 1.54
N THR A 82 -6.95 -10.55 0.89
CA THR A 82 -7.58 -9.48 0.09
C THR A 82 -7.87 -8.24 0.93
N GLU A 83 -8.43 -8.42 2.13
CA GLU A 83 -8.69 -7.33 3.06
C GLU A 83 -7.41 -6.62 3.51
N ASN A 84 -6.36 -7.36 3.81
CA ASN A 84 -5.12 -6.78 4.29
C ASN A 84 -4.37 -6.03 3.20
N ILE A 85 -4.32 -6.58 1.99
CA ILE A 85 -3.77 -5.91 0.81
C ILE A 85 -4.56 -4.63 0.51
N LYS A 86 -5.89 -4.68 0.57
CA LYS A 86 -6.74 -3.49 0.39
C LYS A 86 -6.47 -2.42 1.45
N LYS A 87 -6.34 -2.80 2.74
CA LYS A 87 -5.98 -1.87 3.82
C LYS A 87 -4.61 -1.21 3.61
N LEU A 88 -3.62 -1.95 3.10
CA LEU A 88 -2.30 -1.40 2.77
C LEU A 88 -2.37 -0.33 1.67
N ILE A 89 -3.12 -0.60 0.60
CA ILE A 89 -3.33 0.33 -0.51
C ILE A 89 -4.06 1.59 -0.03
N GLU A 90 -5.19 1.42 0.67
CA GLU A 90 -5.99 2.54 1.17
C GLU A 90 -5.23 3.44 2.15
N TYR A 91 -4.39 2.86 3.01
CA TYR A 91 -3.61 3.65 3.96
C TYR A 91 -2.64 4.57 3.24
N ARG A 92 -2.00 4.09 2.17
CA ARG A 92 -1.12 4.93 1.38
C ARG A 92 -1.91 6.07 0.73
N GLU A 93 -3.01 5.78 0.06
CA GLU A 93 -3.82 6.80 -0.60
C GLU A 93 -4.29 7.88 0.40
N LYS A 94 -4.73 7.47 1.61
CA LYS A 94 -5.10 8.40 2.70
C LYS A 94 -3.90 9.19 3.21
N SER A 95 -2.72 8.59 3.31
CA SER A 95 -1.49 9.27 3.75
C SER A 95 -1.00 10.31 2.74
N GLU A 96 -1.15 10.09 1.44
CA GLU A 96 -0.81 11.08 0.40
C GLU A 96 -1.76 12.27 0.41
N ILE A 97 -3.05 11.99 0.53
CA ILE A 97 -4.08 13.03 0.63
C ILE A 97 -3.82 13.89 1.87
N LYS A 98 -3.51 13.27 3.02
CA LYS A 98 -3.22 14.00 4.25
C LYS A 98 -1.99 14.90 4.12
N LYS A 99 -0.87 14.40 3.59
CA LYS A 99 0.34 15.22 3.35
C LYS A 99 0.04 16.41 2.43
N LYS A 100 -0.68 16.17 1.33
CA LYS A 100 -1.00 17.21 0.35
C LYS A 100 -1.93 18.30 0.92
N ILE A 101 -2.82 17.92 1.83
CA ILE A 101 -3.68 18.88 2.56
C ILE A 101 -2.86 19.68 3.59
N GLU A 102 -1.94 19.05 4.32
CA GLU A 102 -1.05 19.74 5.27
C GLU A 102 -0.12 20.74 4.55
N GLU A 103 0.42 20.38 3.38
CA GLU A 103 1.21 21.30 2.54
C GLU A 103 0.37 22.47 2.00
N PHE A 104 -0.88 22.22 1.60
CA PHE A 104 -1.79 23.27 1.09
C PHE A 104 -2.24 24.26 2.17
N ILE A 105 -2.40 23.79 3.42
CA ILE A 105 -2.79 24.64 4.55
C ILE A 105 -1.61 25.51 5.03
N GLN A 106 -0.37 25.03 4.94
CA GLN A 106 0.81 25.82 5.30
C GLN A 106 1.15 26.94 4.31
N GLU A 107 0.75 26.82 3.04
CA GLU A 107 1.00 27.85 2.02
C GLU A 107 -0.02 29.01 2.05
N SER A 108 -1.10 28.89 2.84
CA SER A 108 -2.18 29.90 2.92
C SER A 108 -2.10 30.83 4.14
N ASP A 109 -1.06 30.73 4.97
CA ASP A 109 -0.88 31.54 6.20
C ASP A 109 0.18 32.67 6.06
N GLU A 110 0.70 32.93 4.86
CA GLU A 110 1.60 34.07 4.58
C GLU A 110 0.93 35.12 3.68
N GLU A 111 -0.24 35.64 4.08
CA GLU A 111 -0.69 36.97 3.68
C GLU A 111 -1.36 37.65 4.89
N THR A 112 -0.54 37.97 5.89
CA THR A 112 -0.93 38.91 6.94
C THR A 112 -0.96 40.33 6.40
N GLU A 113 -2.13 40.94 6.52
CA GLU A 113 -2.30 42.31 7.01
C GLU A 113 -1.83 43.44 6.07
N THR A 114 -2.74 43.90 5.21
CA THR A 114 -2.77 45.34 4.88
C THR A 114 -4.06 45.94 5.42
N THR A 115 -3.91 46.63 6.55
CA THR A 115 -4.90 47.50 7.18
C THR A 115 -5.47 48.50 6.17
N PRO A 116 -6.79 48.65 6.03
CA PRO A 116 -7.35 49.86 5.45
C PRO A 116 -7.26 50.97 6.52
N GLU A 117 -6.37 51.93 6.27
CA GLU A 117 -6.37 53.23 6.96
C GLU A 117 -7.66 54.00 6.61
N PHE A 118 -8.12 54.78 7.58
CA PHE A 118 -9.40 55.51 7.67
C PHE A 118 -9.79 56.36 6.46
#